data_AF-A0A835S661-F1
#
_entry.id   AF-A0A835S661-F1
#
_cell.length_a   1.000
_cell.length_b   1.000
_cell.length_c   1.000
_cell.angle_alpha   90.00
_cell.angle_beta   90.00
_cell.angle_gamma   90.00
#
_symmetry.space_group_name_H-M   'P 1'
#
loop_
_entity.id
_entity.type
_entity.pdbx_description
1 polymer ?
#
loop_
_entity_poly.entity_id
_entity_poly.type
_entity_poly.pdbx_seq_one_letter_code
_entity_poly.pdbx_strand_id
1 'polypeptide(L)' 'MGDNIGCGSCGDLFRGSYLGRDVAIKVLRSDLLNETMRVEFAQKLMILREVQHRNVVRFVGACASPP' A
#
# COMPACT_ATOMS: atom_id res chain seq x y z
N MET A 1 -1.13 -13.94 -3.16
CA MET A 1 -0.16 -12.95 -3.69
C MET A 1 0.39 -13.50 -5.00
N GLY A 2 0.62 -12.63 -5.99
CA GLY A 2 1.27 -12.98 -7.25
C GLY A 2 2.73 -12.50 -7.28
N ASP A 3 3.26 -12.34 -8.49
CA ASP A 3 4.68 -12.01 -8.71
C ASP A 3 5.09 -10.66 -8.13
N ASN A 4 6.36 -10.56 -7.73
CA ASN A 4 6.98 -9.26 -7.43
C ASN A 4 7.14 -8.48 -8.74
N ILE A 5 6.58 -7.28 -8.77
CA ILE A 5 6.55 -6.39 -9.93
C ILE A 5 7.39 -5.12 -9.72
N GLY A 6 8.07 -4.99 -8.57
CA GLY A 6 8.98 -3.89 -8.32
C GLY A 6 9.43 -3.80 -6.87
N CYS A 7 10.59 -3.20 -6.66
CA CYS A 7 11.15 -2.93 -5.34
C CYS A 7 11.45 -1.44 -5.21
N GLY A 8 11.18 -0.86 -4.03
CA GLY A 8 11.47 0.54 -3.73
C GLY A 8 12.13 0.70 -2.36
N SER A 9 12.43 1.95 -2.00
CA SER A 9 13.06 2.29 -0.72
C SER A 9 12.19 1.92 0.49
N CYS A 10 10.87 2.04 0.38
CA CYS A 10 9.95 1.73 1.48
C CYS A 10 9.47 0.27 1.49
N GLY A 11 9.85 -0.54 0.49
CA GLY A 11 9.44 -1.94 0.37
C GLY A 11 9.04 -2.35 -1.03
N ASP A 12 8.39 -3.50 -1.12
CA ASP A 12 8.25 -4.26 -2.36
C ASP A 12 6.80 -4.24 -2.85
N LEU A 13 6.63 -4.35 -4.16
CA LEU A 13 5.36 -4.25 -4.84
C LEU A 13 5.05 -5.60 -5.51
N PHE A 14 3.88 -6.14 -5.18
CA PHE A 14 3.43 -7.41 -5.73
C PHE A 14 2.16 -7.19 -6.54
N ARG A 15 2.00 -7.94 -7.62
CA ARG A 15 0.70 -8.08 -8.27
C ARG A 15 -0.20 -8.99 -7.43
N GLY A 16 -1.49 -8.71 -7.38
CA GLY A 16 -2.43 -9.54 -6.65
C GLY A 16 -3.87 -9.34 -7.11
N SER A 17 -4.78 -10.09 -6.49
CA SER A 17 -6.22 -9.93 -6.70
C SER A 17 -6.91 -9.63 -5.38
N TYR A 18 -7.79 -8.63 -5.38
CA TYR A 18 -8.62 -8.27 -4.23
C TYR A 18 -10.07 -8.10 -4.69
N LEU A 19 -10.97 -8.94 -4.17
CA LEU A 19 -12.39 -8.99 -4.56
C LEU A 19 -12.59 -9.09 -6.09
N GLY A 20 -11.76 -9.92 -6.75
CA GLY A 20 -11.80 -10.13 -8.19
C GLY A 20 -11.18 -8.99 -9.02
N ARG A 21 -10.60 -7.97 -8.39
CA ARG A 21 -9.92 -6.87 -9.07
C ARG A 21 -8.40 -7.10 -9.03
N ASP A 22 -7.75 -6.95 -10.18
CA ASP A 22 -6.29 -6.91 -10.27
C ASP A 22 -5.76 -5.66 -9.55
N VAL A 23 -4.82 -5.84 -8.64
CA VAL A 23 -4.30 -4.79 -7.75
C VAL A 23 -2.78 -4.89 -7.60
N ALA A 24 -2.15 -3.76 -7.30
CA ALA A 24 -0.78 -3.70 -6.83
C ALA A 24 -0.78 -3.60 -5.29
N ILE A 25 -0.06 -4.52 -4.63
CA ILE A 25 0.04 -4.62 -3.18
C ILE A 25 1.43 -4.13 -2.78
N LYS A 26 1.51 -2.97 -2.11
CA LYS A 26 2.76 -2.44 -1.58
C LYS A 26 2.98 -2.92 -0.15
N VAL A 27 4.00 -3.74 0.05
CA VAL A 27 4.38 -4.28 1.36
C VAL A 27 5.51 -3.43 1.91
N LEU A 28 5.29 -2.81 3.07
CA LEU A 28 6.33 -2.03 3.76
C LEU A 28 7.27 -2.97 4.52
N ARG A 29 8.58 -2.70 4.47
CA ARG A 29 9.56 -3.56 5.15
C ARG A 29 9.51 -3.37 6.67
N SER A 30 9.66 -4.48 7.39
CA SER A 30 9.46 -4.55 8.84
C SER A 30 10.51 -3.78 9.65
N ASP A 31 11.73 -3.67 9.12
CA ASP A 31 12.83 -2.86 9.66
C ASP A 31 12.52 -1.36 9.71
N LEU A 32 11.53 -0.91 8.93
CA LEU A 32 11.07 0.48 8.91
C LEU A 32 9.87 0.74 9.84
N LEU A 33 9.28 -0.30 10.45
CA LEU A 33 8.06 -0.20 11.26
C LEU A 33 8.35 0.36 12.67
N ASN A 34 8.53 1.67 12.76
CA ASN A 34 8.51 2.42 14.02
C ASN A 34 7.20 3.23 14.20
N GLU A 35 7.02 3.83 15.37
CA GLU A 35 5.82 4.63 15.67
C GLU A 35 5.65 5.81 14.69
N THR A 36 6.74 6.47 14.32
CA THR A 36 6.76 7.53 13.31
C THR A 36 6.21 7.05 11.96
N MET A 37 6.64 5.88 11.50
CA MET A 37 6.15 5.29 10.24
C MET A 37 4.66 4.93 10.34
N ARG A 38 4.17 4.48 11.51
CA ARG A 38 2.72 4.24 11.70
C ARG A 38 1.92 5.54 11.56
N VAL A 39 2.42 6.65 12.12
CA VAL A 39 1.79 7.96 11.98
C VAL A 39 1.82 8.43 10.53
N GLU A 40 2.98 8.36 9.86
CA GLU A 40 3.08 8.72 8.44
C GLU A 40 2.19 7.86 7.55
N PHE A 41 2.11 6.56 7.84
CA PHE A 41 1.25 5.65 7.12
C PHE A 41 -0.22 6.07 7.28
N ALA A 42 -0.68 6.30 8.51
CA ALA A 42 -2.05 6.76 8.77
C ALA A 42 -2.35 8.08 8.05
N GLN A 43 -1.44 9.05 8.10
CA GLN A 43 -1.59 10.33 7.38
C GLN A 43 -1.71 10.14 5.87
N LYS A 44 -0.84 9.32 5.27
CA LYS A 44 -0.89 9.01 3.83
C LYS A 44 -2.20 8.31 3.46
N LEU A 45 -2.69 7.39 4.29
CA LEU A 45 -3.97 6.72 4.05
C LEU A 45 -5.15 7.67 4.08
N MET A 46 -5.17 8.65 5.00
CA MET A 46 -6.22 9.65 5.08
C MET A 46 -6.32 10.45 3.77
N ILE A 47 -5.18 10.91 3.26
CA ILE A 47 -5.12 11.65 1.99
C ILE A 47 -5.54 10.76 0.82
N LEU A 48 -4.96 9.56 0.70
CA LEU A 48 -5.22 8.66 -0.43
C LEU A 48 -6.68 8.19 -0.49
N ARG A 49 -7.37 8.12 0.65
CA ARG A 49 -8.80 7.78 0.71
C ARG A 49 -9.68 8.87 0.09
N GLU A 50 -9.28 10.13 0.18
CA GLU A 50 -10.06 11.27 -0.31
C GLU A 50 -9.81 11.56 -1.79
N VAL A 51 -8.65 11.17 -2.33
CA VAL A 51 -8.27 11.44 -3.72
C VAL A 51 -8.91 10.41 -4.67
N GLN A 52 -9.96 10.83 -5.38
CA GLN A 52 -10.61 10.03 -6.41
C GLN A 52 -10.67 10.81 -7.73
N HIS A 53 -9.77 10.50 -8.65
CA HIS A 53 -9.69 11.18 -9.93
C HIS A 53 -9.24 10.23 -11.04
N ARG A 54 -9.72 10.42 -12.28
CA ARG A 54 -9.45 9.53 -13.42
C ARG A 54 -7.97 9.41 -13.80
N ASN A 55 -7.16 10.43 -13.47
CA ASN A 55 -5.72 10.48 -13.76
C ASN A 55 -4.84 10.20 -12.53
N VAL A 56 -5.42 9.76 -11.41
CA VAL A 56 -4.67 9.41 -10.19
C VAL A 56 -4.87 7.93 -9.91
N VAL A 57 -3.80 7.25 -9.48
CA VAL A 57 -3.88 5.84 -9.08
C VAL A 57 -4.87 5.69 -7.95
N ARG A 58 -5.93 4.92 -8.18
CA ARG A 58 -6.97 4.72 -7.17
C ARG A 58 -6.43 3.89 -6.02
N PHE A 59 -6.55 4.44 -4.82
CA PHE A 59 -6.37 3.70 -3.59
C PHE A 59 -7.54 2.73 -3.35
N VAL A 60 -7.24 1.46 -3.08
CA VAL A 60 -8.25 0.42 -2.84
C VAL A 60 -8.45 0.17 -1.34
N GLY A 61 -7.36 0.13 -0.58
CA GLY A 61 -7.38 -0.18 0.84
C GLY A 61 -5.95 -0.40 1.35
N ALA A 62 -5.85 -0.59 2.66
CA ALA A 62 -4.58 -0.85 3.33
C ALA A 62 -4.80 -1.74 4.56
N CYS A 63 -3.78 -2.53 4.90
CA CYS A 63 -3.75 -3.36 6.10
C CYS A 63 -2.82 -2.69 7.13
N ALA A 64 -3.37 -2.31 8.28
CA ALA A 64 -2.60 -1.71 9.38
C ALA A 64 -2.15 -2.75 10.44
N SER A 65 -2.66 -3.97 10.33
CA SER A 65 -2.29 -5.08 11.21
C SER A 65 -1.40 -6.06 10.45
N PRO A 66 -0.28 -6.52 11.04
CA PRO A 66 0.42 -7.68 10.52
C PRO A 66 -0.51 -8.91 10.54
N PRO A 67 -0.29 -9.90 9.65
CA PRO A 67 -0.96 -11.19 9.73
C PRO A 67 -0.65 -11.94 11.04
#